data_AF-A0A353LIF0-F1
#
_entry.id   AF-A0A353LIF0-F1
#
_cell.length_a   1.000
_cell.length_b   1.000
_cell.length_c   1.000
_cell.angle_alpha   90.00
_cell.angle_beta   90.00
_cell.angle_gamma   90.00
#
_symmetry.space_group_name_H-M   'P 1'
#
loop_
_entity.id
_entity.type
_entity.pdbx_description
1 polymer ?
#
loop_
_entity_poly.entity_id
_entity_poly.type
_entity_poly.pdbx_seq_one_letter_code
_entity_poly.pdbx_strand_id
1 'polypeptide(L)'
;WNWRGFWDFGTGALGDMACHIMDPLYWALDLKYPSSVEGSSTLSNLYSPPQAQKVTYKFPARPPKGNVNMPELTVYWYDGGLVPDRPKELKDGEMMGDSNGGIILVGTKGKIMTGCYGMNPTLLPTSLMADFKEPEPTIPRVKGGNGNIWATDAHEQDWIRACKESPNNRKESSSNFQFSGPFNEMVVMGVLATRLSGLHGLHRELKWDGENMKFTNISPTDKIKIVTVDEYAVIDGDPKFDRRFAEFNALEMANEWIRHTYQNGFTLPEMPNI
;
A
#
# COMPACT_ATOMS: atom_id res chain seq x y z
N TRP A 1 -12.65 -15.50 -4.61
CA TRP A 1 -11.52 -14.78 -3.99
C TRP A 1 -10.30 -14.73 -4.92
N ASN A 2 -9.96 -15.80 -5.65
CA ASN A 2 -8.77 -15.86 -6.53
C ASN A 2 -8.68 -14.82 -7.67
N TRP A 3 -9.79 -14.15 -8.03
CA TRP A 3 -9.80 -13.14 -9.10
C TRP A 3 -8.88 -11.95 -8.80
N ARG A 4 -8.62 -11.64 -7.52
CA ARG A 4 -7.71 -10.55 -7.11
C ARG A 4 -6.27 -10.76 -7.56
N GLY A 5 -5.91 -12.01 -7.89
CA GLY A 5 -4.61 -12.39 -8.43
C GLY A 5 -4.49 -12.23 -9.94
N PHE A 6 -5.42 -11.52 -10.60
CA PHE A 6 -5.35 -11.21 -12.02
C PHE A 6 -5.36 -9.70 -12.21
N TRP A 7 -4.45 -9.15 -13.02
CA TRP A 7 -4.30 -7.70 -13.20
C TRP A 7 -5.56 -7.03 -13.74
N ASP A 8 -6.34 -7.73 -14.55
CA ASP A 8 -7.59 -7.20 -15.10
C ASP A 8 -8.69 -7.02 -14.04
N PHE A 9 -8.57 -7.70 -12.91
CA PHE A 9 -9.59 -7.70 -11.86
C PHE A 9 -9.06 -7.23 -10.52
N GLY A 10 -7.75 -7.17 -10.31
CA GLY A 10 -7.15 -6.84 -9.02
C GLY A 10 -5.68 -6.42 -9.11
N THR A 11 -5.10 -6.20 -7.94
CA THR A 11 -3.81 -5.50 -7.77
C THR A 11 -2.85 -6.26 -6.86
N GLY A 12 -3.13 -7.55 -6.61
CA GLY A 12 -2.34 -8.40 -5.73
C GLY A 12 -2.42 -8.02 -4.26
N ALA A 13 -1.55 -8.62 -3.45
CA ALA A 13 -1.53 -8.44 -2.00
C ALA A 13 -1.30 -6.97 -1.60
N LEU A 14 -0.41 -6.25 -2.29
CA LEU A 14 -0.17 -4.84 -2.03
C LEU A 14 -1.44 -4.00 -2.20
N GLY A 15 -2.13 -4.09 -3.34
CA GLY A 15 -3.32 -3.27 -3.55
C GLY A 15 -4.55 -3.67 -2.72
N ASP A 16 -4.63 -4.93 -2.29
CA ASP A 16 -5.73 -5.43 -1.45
C ASP A 16 -5.49 -5.14 0.05
N MET A 17 -4.30 -5.46 0.56
CA MET A 17 -4.00 -5.41 1.99
C MET A 17 -3.36 -4.11 2.46
N ALA A 18 -2.65 -3.37 1.62
CA ALA A 18 -2.02 -2.11 2.06
C ALA A 18 -3.06 -1.06 2.44
N CYS A 19 -4.21 -1.01 1.78
CA CYS A 19 -5.31 -0.13 2.16
C CYS A 19 -5.82 -0.41 3.59
N HIS A 20 -5.66 -1.64 4.08
CA HIS A 20 -6.04 -2.04 5.43
C HIS A 20 -4.93 -1.82 6.47
N ILE A 21 -3.68 -2.07 6.07
CA ILE A 21 -2.52 -2.05 6.98
C ILE A 21 -1.87 -0.67 7.04
N MET A 22 -1.78 0.05 5.92
CA MET A 22 -1.11 1.35 5.84
C MET A 22 -2.04 2.53 6.14
N ASP A 23 -3.35 2.33 6.27
CA ASP A 23 -4.29 3.41 6.60
C ASP A 23 -3.89 4.18 7.88
N PRO A 24 -3.58 3.50 9.02
CA PRO A 24 -3.23 4.19 10.25
C PRO A 24 -1.95 5.04 10.13
N LEU A 25 -0.93 4.53 9.43
CA LEU A 25 0.32 5.28 9.26
C LEU A 25 0.14 6.43 8.27
N TYR A 26 -0.64 6.23 7.20
CA TYR A 26 -0.93 7.24 6.20
C TYR A 26 -1.66 8.44 6.83
N TRP A 27 -2.68 8.16 7.64
CA TRP A 27 -3.44 9.17 8.39
C TRP A 27 -2.60 9.86 9.48
N ALA A 28 -1.90 9.07 10.31
CA ALA A 28 -1.17 9.61 11.45
C ALA A 28 0.04 10.48 11.04
N LEU A 29 0.71 10.14 9.94
CA LEU A 29 1.93 10.81 9.48
C LEU A 29 1.69 11.83 8.35
N ASP A 30 0.43 12.11 8.05
CA ASP A 30 0.01 13.11 7.05
C ASP A 30 0.63 12.85 5.69
N LEU A 31 0.55 11.60 5.25
CA LEU A 31 1.12 11.19 3.97
C LEU A 31 0.18 11.58 2.82
N LYS A 32 0.78 11.87 1.66
CA LYS A 32 0.09 11.97 0.37
C LYS A 32 0.86 11.12 -0.64
N TYR A 33 1.63 11.75 -1.53
CA TYR A 33 2.48 11.04 -2.48
C TYR A 33 3.95 10.99 -2.03
N PRO A 34 4.64 9.87 -2.24
CA PRO A 34 6.08 9.80 -2.11
C PRO A 34 6.75 10.54 -3.28
N SER A 35 8.00 10.99 -3.08
CA SER A 35 8.85 11.54 -4.14
C SER A 35 9.49 10.44 -5.00
N SER A 36 9.67 9.26 -4.43
CA SER A 36 10.21 8.11 -5.13
C SER A 36 9.76 6.78 -4.55
N VAL A 37 9.89 5.74 -5.35
CA VAL A 37 9.52 4.37 -5.01
C VAL A 37 10.52 3.37 -5.62
N GLU A 38 10.78 2.30 -4.89
CA GLU A 38 11.58 1.17 -5.37
C GLU A 38 10.81 -0.13 -5.12
N GLY A 39 10.67 -0.95 -6.15
CA GLY A 39 10.02 -2.27 -6.07
C GLY A 39 11.03 -3.39 -6.23
N SER A 40 10.87 -4.45 -5.44
CA SER A 40 11.59 -5.72 -5.58
C SER A 40 10.60 -6.85 -5.39
N SER A 41 10.64 -7.88 -6.22
CA SER A 41 9.66 -8.96 -6.15
C SER A 41 10.19 -10.28 -6.66
N THR A 42 9.46 -11.35 -6.34
CA THR A 42 9.51 -12.58 -7.13
C THR A 42 9.05 -12.33 -8.56
N LEU A 43 9.08 -13.37 -9.39
CA LEU A 43 8.59 -13.30 -10.76
C LEU A 43 7.13 -12.83 -10.80
N SER A 44 6.83 -11.93 -11.74
CA SER A 44 5.48 -11.53 -12.15
C SER A 44 5.34 -11.73 -13.65
N ASN A 45 4.12 -11.94 -14.12
CA ASN A 45 3.82 -12.15 -15.54
C ASN A 45 2.78 -11.13 -16.04
N LEU A 46 2.38 -11.26 -17.31
CA LEU A 46 1.40 -10.39 -17.93
C LEU A 46 0.00 -10.45 -17.30
N TYR A 47 -0.31 -11.49 -16.52
CA TYR A 47 -1.64 -11.79 -16.03
C TYR A 47 -1.78 -11.61 -14.53
N SER A 48 -0.71 -11.82 -13.75
CA SER A 48 -0.77 -11.93 -12.30
C SER A 48 0.37 -11.20 -11.57
N PRO A 49 0.10 -10.70 -10.36
CA PRO A 49 1.10 -10.15 -9.43
C PRO A 49 2.14 -11.19 -9.02
N PRO A 50 3.31 -10.71 -8.54
CA PRO A 50 4.27 -11.58 -7.91
C PRO A 50 3.68 -12.19 -6.63
N GLN A 51 4.18 -13.37 -6.26
CA GLN A 51 3.80 -14.03 -5.01
C GLN A 51 4.33 -13.28 -3.78
N ALA A 52 5.50 -12.64 -3.89
CA ALA A 52 6.09 -11.84 -2.84
C ALA A 52 6.79 -10.60 -3.39
N GLN A 53 6.70 -9.49 -2.65
CA GLN A 53 7.35 -8.23 -2.99
C GLN A 53 7.72 -7.41 -1.75
N LYS A 54 8.70 -6.54 -1.95
CA LYS A 54 9.07 -5.43 -1.09
C LYS A 54 8.91 -4.14 -1.89
N VAL A 55 8.22 -3.17 -1.31
CA VAL A 55 8.13 -1.82 -1.90
C VAL A 55 8.66 -0.81 -0.90
N THR A 56 9.55 0.07 -1.34
CA THR A 56 10.12 1.13 -0.53
C THR A 56 9.62 2.47 -1.06
N TYR A 57 8.86 3.19 -0.26
CA TYR A 57 8.35 4.53 -0.58
C TYR A 57 9.16 5.57 0.19
N LYS A 58 9.63 6.62 -0.49
CA LYS A 58 10.28 7.76 0.16
C LYS A 58 9.40 8.98 0.07
N PHE A 59 8.96 9.47 1.23
CA PHE A 59 8.15 10.67 1.36
C PHE A 59 9.04 11.88 1.67
N PRO A 60 8.83 13.01 0.97
CA PRO A 60 9.54 14.26 1.26
C PRO A 60 9.15 14.77 2.65
N ALA A 61 9.86 15.77 3.18
CA ALA A 61 9.41 16.50 4.36
C ALA A 61 8.02 17.14 4.08
N ARG A 62 7.12 17.12 5.07
CA ARG A 62 5.81 17.78 5.03
C ARG A 62 5.75 18.93 6.04
N PRO A 63 4.78 19.85 5.91
CA PRO A 63 4.49 20.83 6.95
C PRO A 63 4.23 20.16 8.31
N PRO A 64 4.59 20.79 9.44
CA PRO A 64 4.27 20.29 10.77
C PRO A 64 2.76 20.11 10.96
N LYS A 65 2.36 19.03 11.62
CA LYS A 65 0.97 18.75 12.01
C LYS A 65 0.80 19.02 13.49
N GLY A 66 0.24 20.19 13.82
CA GLY A 66 0.23 20.70 15.19
C GLY A 66 1.67 20.86 15.71
N ASN A 67 1.98 20.20 16.83
CA ASN A 67 3.31 20.23 17.45
C ASN A 67 4.25 19.11 16.95
N VAL A 68 3.85 18.36 15.92
CA VAL A 68 4.61 17.22 15.39
C VAL A 68 5.32 17.64 14.11
N ASN A 69 6.65 17.63 14.15
CA ASN A 69 7.46 17.80 12.95
C ASN A 69 7.28 16.61 12.01
N MET A 70 7.25 16.90 10.72
CA MET A 70 7.03 15.92 9.67
C MET A 70 8.26 15.85 8.73
N PRO A 71 9.40 15.32 9.20
CA PRO A 71 10.61 15.16 8.37
C PRO A 71 10.43 14.05 7.34
N GLU A 72 11.30 13.98 6.33
CA GLU A 72 11.34 12.89 5.36
C GLU A 72 11.18 11.51 6.01
N LEU A 73 10.41 10.64 5.36
CA LEU A 73 10.03 9.34 5.90
C LEU A 73 10.20 8.29 4.82
N THR A 74 10.85 7.18 5.16
CA THR A 74 10.84 5.98 4.32
C THR A 74 9.86 4.97 4.89
N VAL A 75 8.93 4.50 4.05
CA VAL A 75 7.97 3.46 4.38
C VAL A 75 8.31 2.21 3.59
N TYR A 76 8.35 1.07 4.27
CA TYR A 76 8.62 -0.23 3.65
C TYR A 76 7.38 -1.10 3.74
N TRP A 77 6.97 -1.65 2.60
CA TRP A 77 5.97 -2.69 2.48
C TRP A 77 6.64 -4.03 2.22
N TYR A 78 6.13 -5.09 2.85
CA TYR A 78 6.55 -6.47 2.62
C TYR A 78 5.31 -7.36 2.58
N ASP A 79 5.25 -8.28 1.62
CA ASP A 79 4.19 -9.30 1.54
C ASP A 79 4.74 -10.66 1.03
N GLY A 80 3.85 -11.65 0.88
CA GLY A 80 4.21 -12.95 0.30
C GLY A 80 5.16 -13.80 1.14
N GLY A 81 5.13 -13.60 2.47
CA GLY A 81 6.05 -14.25 3.40
C GLY A 81 7.35 -13.48 3.65
N LEU A 82 7.58 -12.38 2.94
CA LEU A 82 8.62 -11.42 3.30
C LEU A 82 8.18 -10.61 4.52
N VAL A 83 9.12 -10.36 5.43
CA VAL A 83 8.94 -9.53 6.62
C VAL A 83 10.20 -8.69 6.84
N PRO A 84 10.12 -7.52 7.50
CA PRO A 84 11.30 -6.80 7.91
C PRO A 84 12.13 -7.61 8.91
N ASP A 85 13.38 -7.18 9.13
CA ASP A 85 14.19 -7.73 10.21
C ASP A 85 13.45 -7.65 11.54
N ARG A 86 13.47 -8.76 12.28
CA ARG A 86 12.81 -8.85 13.57
C ARG A 86 13.38 -7.79 14.54
N PRO A 87 12.53 -6.93 15.14
CA PRO A 87 12.97 -6.04 16.21
C PRO A 87 13.66 -6.80 17.34
N LYS A 88 14.83 -6.33 17.76
CA LYS A 88 15.62 -6.96 18.84
C LYS A 88 14.90 -6.94 20.18
N GLU A 89 13.92 -6.06 20.33
CA GLU A 89 13.11 -5.90 21.52
C GLU A 89 12.02 -6.97 21.70
N LEU A 90 11.72 -7.75 20.65
CA LEU A 90 10.78 -8.87 20.74
C LEU A 90 11.49 -10.10 21.29
N LYS A 91 10.93 -10.68 22.35
CA LYS A 91 11.42 -11.92 22.97
C LYS A 91 11.15 -13.13 22.08
N ASP A 92 11.83 -14.24 22.36
CA ASP A 92 11.60 -15.50 21.65
C ASP A 92 10.12 -15.91 21.71
N GLY A 93 9.56 -16.27 20.56
CA GLY A 93 8.16 -16.68 20.42
C GLY A 93 7.13 -15.55 20.27
N GLU A 94 7.49 -14.27 20.48
CA GLU A 94 6.54 -13.16 20.26
C GLU A 94 6.32 -12.92 18.75
N MET A 95 5.07 -12.87 18.29
CA MET A 95 4.75 -12.63 16.87
C MET A 95 5.01 -11.17 16.49
N MET A 96 5.48 -10.92 15.26
CA MET A 96 5.48 -9.56 14.68
C MET A 96 4.10 -9.26 14.11
N GLY A 97 3.48 -8.16 14.52
CA GLY A 97 2.11 -7.81 14.14
C GLY A 97 1.11 -8.86 14.62
N ASP A 98 0.21 -9.28 13.73
CA ASP A 98 -0.72 -10.40 13.93
C ASP A 98 -0.77 -11.34 12.71
N SER A 99 -1.70 -12.31 12.71
CA SER A 99 -1.85 -13.28 11.61
C SER A 99 -2.23 -12.67 10.25
N ASN A 100 -2.72 -11.43 10.24
CA ASN A 100 -3.10 -10.66 9.04
C ASN A 100 -2.09 -9.57 8.70
N GLY A 101 -0.98 -9.44 9.45
CA GLY A 101 0.07 -8.44 9.23
C GLY A 101 0.11 -7.35 10.30
N GLY A 102 0.69 -6.20 9.97
CA GLY A 102 0.86 -5.12 10.93
C GLY A 102 1.81 -4.01 10.50
N ILE A 103 1.99 -3.04 11.38
CA ILE A 103 2.88 -1.89 11.18
C ILE A 103 3.93 -1.89 12.29
N ILE A 104 5.16 -1.53 11.95
CA ILE A 104 6.17 -1.16 12.95
C ILE A 104 6.57 0.30 12.70
N LEU A 105 6.17 1.18 13.60
CA LEU A 105 6.58 2.58 13.63
C LEU A 105 7.88 2.70 14.42
N VAL A 106 8.94 3.16 13.77
CA VAL A 106 10.27 3.28 14.37
C VAL A 106 10.58 4.73 14.73
N GLY A 107 10.63 5.03 16.02
CA GLY A 107 11.00 6.35 16.54
C GLY A 107 12.37 6.35 17.22
N THR A 108 12.85 7.54 17.57
CA THR A 108 14.14 7.72 18.27
C THR A 108 14.13 7.23 19.72
N LYS A 109 12.95 7.11 20.34
CA LYS A 109 12.77 6.69 21.74
C LYS A 109 12.27 5.25 21.89
N GLY A 110 11.86 4.61 20.81
CA GLY A 110 11.24 3.30 20.86
C GLY A 110 10.46 2.98 19.60
N LYS A 111 9.79 1.83 19.59
CA LYS A 111 8.96 1.39 18.48
C LYS A 111 7.54 1.11 18.95
N ILE A 112 6.58 1.35 18.07
CA ILE A 112 5.19 0.93 18.24
C ILE A 112 4.90 -0.11 17.17
N MET A 113 4.42 -1.27 17.58
CA MET A 113 3.96 -2.33 16.69
C MET A 113 2.44 -2.42 16.76
N THR A 114 1.78 -2.65 15.63
CA THR A 114 0.33 -2.89 15.56
C THR A 114 0.05 -4.18 14.81
N GLY A 115 -1.14 -4.74 15.01
CA GLY A 115 -1.74 -5.70 14.09
C GLY A 115 -2.31 -5.05 12.83
N CYS A 116 -3.02 -5.83 12.04
CA CYS A 116 -3.79 -5.35 10.89
C CYS A 116 -4.84 -4.32 11.35
N TYR A 117 -5.20 -3.37 10.47
CA TYR A 117 -6.09 -2.23 10.78
C TYR A 117 -5.59 -1.31 11.91
N GLY A 118 -4.32 -1.39 12.30
CA GLY A 118 -3.78 -0.62 13.44
C GLY A 118 -4.27 -1.12 14.80
N MET A 119 -4.79 -2.35 14.87
CA MET A 119 -5.29 -2.94 16.11
C MET A 119 -4.16 -3.25 17.09
N ASN A 120 -4.50 -3.34 18.38
CA ASN A 120 -3.60 -3.76 19.46
C ASN A 120 -2.23 -3.05 19.45
N PRO A 121 -2.19 -1.70 19.51
CA PRO A 121 -0.93 -0.97 19.53
C PRO A 121 -0.09 -1.40 20.74
N THR A 122 1.14 -1.83 20.46
CA THR A 122 2.03 -2.48 21.40
C THR A 122 3.38 -1.78 21.39
N LEU A 123 3.84 -1.28 22.53
CA LEU A 123 5.19 -0.74 22.69
C LEU A 123 6.22 -1.88 22.61
N LEU A 124 7.37 -1.62 21.98
CA LEU A 124 8.51 -2.53 22.02
C LEU A 124 9.63 -1.96 22.92
N PRO A 125 10.18 -2.76 23.87
CA PRO A 125 9.80 -4.14 24.20
C PRO A 125 8.39 -4.23 24.82
N THR A 126 7.72 -5.36 24.60
CA THR A 126 6.32 -5.62 25.02
C THR A 126 6.10 -5.43 26.52
N SER A 127 7.14 -5.62 27.33
CA SER A 127 7.10 -5.37 28.78
C SER A 127 6.75 -3.93 29.15
N LEU A 128 7.00 -2.95 28.27
CA LEU A 128 6.59 -1.56 28.50
C LEU A 128 5.07 -1.38 28.55
N MET A 129 4.30 -2.34 28.02
CA MET A 129 2.84 -2.31 28.11
C MET A 129 2.32 -2.47 29.54
N ALA A 130 3.10 -3.05 30.47
CA ALA A 130 2.70 -3.18 31.87
C ALA A 130 2.52 -1.83 32.56
N ASP A 131 3.31 -0.83 32.15
CA ASP A 131 3.27 0.53 32.69
C ASP A 131 2.60 1.54 31.73
N PHE A 132 2.16 1.08 30.56
CA PHE A 132 1.54 1.94 29.56
C PHE A 132 0.18 2.41 30.05
N LYS A 133 -0.01 3.73 30.01
CA LYS A 133 -1.29 4.37 30.28
C LYS A 133 -1.84 4.87 28.95
N GLU A 134 -3.03 4.42 28.60
CA GLU A 134 -3.71 4.91 27.41
C GLU A 134 -3.88 6.44 27.50
N PRO A 135 -3.61 7.17 26.39
CA PRO A 135 -3.83 8.60 26.37
C PRO A 135 -5.33 8.90 26.43
N GLU A 136 -5.68 10.00 27.09
CA GLU A 136 -7.05 10.51 27.10
C GLU A 136 -7.55 10.68 25.64
N PRO A 137 -8.73 10.15 25.30
CA PRO A 137 -9.24 10.24 23.93
C PRO A 137 -9.47 11.69 23.48
N THR A 138 -8.68 12.15 22.51
CA THR A 138 -8.80 13.50 21.92
C THR A 138 -9.42 13.52 20.52
N ILE A 139 -9.40 12.37 19.84
CA ILE A 139 -9.91 12.22 18.47
C ILE A 139 -11.36 11.73 18.55
N PRO A 140 -12.32 12.43 17.91
CA PRO A 140 -13.71 11.99 17.85
C PRO A 140 -13.84 10.55 17.34
N ARG A 141 -14.69 9.76 17.97
CA ARG A 141 -15.03 8.39 17.55
C ARG A 141 -16.41 8.39 16.93
N VAL A 142 -16.62 7.49 15.96
CA VAL A 142 -17.96 7.25 15.42
C VAL A 142 -18.86 6.73 16.53
N LYS A 143 -20.05 7.32 16.68
CA LYS A 143 -20.99 6.97 17.74
C LYS A 143 -21.36 5.49 17.64
N GLY A 144 -21.26 4.79 18.77
CA GLY A 144 -21.53 3.35 18.84
C GLY A 144 -20.32 2.46 18.54
N GLY A 145 -19.21 3.01 18.04
CA GLY A 145 -17.96 2.27 17.86
C GLY A 145 -17.29 1.99 19.20
N ASN A 146 -16.73 0.78 19.35
CA ASN A 146 -16.10 0.31 20.59
C ASN A 146 -14.70 -0.28 20.39
N GLY A 147 -14.08 -0.05 19.24
CA GLY A 147 -12.76 -0.60 18.88
C GLY A 147 -12.78 -2.04 18.38
N ASN A 148 -13.86 -2.79 18.58
CA ASN A 148 -14.10 -4.06 17.93
C ASN A 148 -14.99 -3.85 16.69
N ILE A 149 -14.34 -3.71 15.53
CA ILE A 149 -15.00 -3.43 14.24
C ILE A 149 -15.97 -4.54 13.80
N TRP A 150 -15.91 -5.73 14.41
CA TRP A 150 -16.83 -6.83 14.11
C TRP A 150 -18.03 -6.90 15.05
N ALA A 151 -18.04 -6.12 16.13
CA ALA A 151 -19.11 -6.12 17.12
C ALA A 151 -20.12 -4.99 16.93
N THR A 152 -19.88 -4.08 15.98
CA THR A 152 -20.71 -2.88 15.75
C THR A 152 -20.77 -2.57 14.26
N ASP A 153 -21.87 -1.99 13.80
CA ASP A 153 -22.04 -1.43 12.45
C ASP A 153 -21.70 0.08 12.40
N ALA A 154 -21.02 0.60 13.42
CA ALA A 154 -20.82 2.02 13.60
C ALA A 154 -20.10 2.66 12.41
N HIS A 155 -19.13 1.96 11.82
CA HIS A 155 -18.35 2.45 10.68
C HIS A 155 -19.24 2.78 9.48
N GLU A 156 -20.14 1.87 9.10
CA GLU A 156 -21.07 2.05 7.99
C GLU A 156 -22.10 3.16 8.29
N GLN A 157 -22.53 3.28 9.55
CA GLN A 157 -23.43 4.35 9.98
C GLN A 157 -22.82 5.75 9.79
N ASP A 158 -21.49 5.90 9.85
CA ASP A 158 -20.82 7.19 9.61
C ASP A 158 -21.06 7.71 8.19
N TRP A 159 -20.98 6.82 7.20
CA TRP A 159 -21.25 7.16 5.80
C TRP A 159 -22.74 7.44 5.56
N ILE A 160 -23.63 6.59 6.11
CA ILE A 160 -25.09 6.77 6.01
C ILE A 160 -25.50 8.12 6.61
N ARG A 161 -24.95 8.47 7.78
CA ARG A 161 -25.14 9.77 8.43
C ARG A 161 -24.72 10.90 7.48
N ALA A 162 -23.49 10.87 6.98
CA ALA A 162 -22.97 11.92 6.10
C ALA A 162 -23.82 12.10 4.82
N CYS A 163 -24.41 11.03 4.29
CA CYS A 163 -25.30 11.10 3.12
C CYS A 163 -26.69 11.69 3.42
N LYS A 164 -27.20 11.52 4.65
CA LYS A 164 -28.57 11.93 5.05
C LYS A 164 -28.62 13.28 5.74
N GLU A 165 -27.53 13.73 6.35
CA GLU A 165 -27.45 15.05 6.96
C GLU A 165 -27.64 16.16 5.92
N SER A 166 -28.30 17.25 6.33
CA SER A 166 -28.50 18.41 5.45
C SER A 166 -27.17 19.14 5.22
N PRO A 167 -27.00 19.88 4.11
CA PRO A 167 -25.79 20.67 3.88
C PRO A 167 -25.41 21.61 5.03
N ASN A 168 -26.39 22.09 5.81
CA ASN A 168 -26.18 23.02 6.93
C ASN A 168 -25.57 22.37 8.18
N ASN A 169 -25.66 21.05 8.33
CA ASN A 169 -25.18 20.32 9.51
C ASN A 169 -24.36 19.07 9.19
N ARG A 170 -24.17 18.76 7.90
CA ARG A 170 -23.39 17.63 7.45
C ARG A 170 -21.94 17.75 7.90
N LYS A 171 -21.43 16.69 8.51
CA LYS A 171 -19.99 16.51 8.74
C LYS A 171 -19.43 15.47 7.79
N GLU A 172 -18.17 15.65 7.39
CA GLU A 172 -17.43 14.67 6.62
C GLU A 172 -17.40 13.31 7.32
N SER A 173 -17.36 12.24 6.53
CA SER A 173 -17.09 10.91 7.04
C SER A 173 -15.62 10.79 7.43
N SER A 174 -15.34 9.89 8.36
CA SER A 174 -14.00 9.52 8.82
C SER A 174 -13.09 9.03 7.69
N SER A 175 -13.65 8.43 6.64
CA SER A 175 -12.94 7.96 5.43
C SER A 175 -13.51 8.62 4.16
N ASN A 176 -13.37 9.95 4.04
CA ASN A 176 -13.84 10.69 2.87
C ASN A 176 -12.92 10.49 1.62
N PHE A 177 -13.40 10.86 0.43
CA PHE A 177 -12.66 10.65 -0.83
C PHE A 177 -11.39 11.51 -0.98
N GLN A 178 -11.28 12.65 -0.30
CA GLN A 178 -10.05 13.45 -0.29
C GLN A 178 -8.92 12.73 0.45
N PHE A 179 -9.27 11.85 1.39
CA PHE A 179 -8.34 10.95 2.06
C PHE A 179 -8.14 9.64 1.29
N SER A 180 -9.23 8.91 0.99
CA SER A 180 -9.15 7.56 0.44
C SER A 180 -8.69 7.50 -1.02
N GLY A 181 -8.98 8.53 -1.82
CA GLY A 181 -8.53 8.63 -3.21
C GLY A 181 -7.00 8.69 -3.32
N PRO A 182 -6.34 9.74 -2.80
CA PRO A 182 -4.89 9.86 -2.82
C PRO A 182 -4.17 8.71 -2.11
N PHE A 183 -4.76 8.15 -1.05
CA PHE A 183 -4.21 6.97 -0.38
C PHE A 183 -4.18 5.77 -1.32
N ASN A 184 -5.30 5.46 -1.97
CA ASN A 184 -5.39 4.37 -2.93
C ASN A 184 -4.46 4.60 -4.13
N GLU A 185 -4.38 5.82 -4.65
CA GLU A 185 -3.45 6.18 -5.73
C GLU A 185 -1.99 5.90 -5.35
N MET A 186 -1.57 6.24 -4.13
CA MET A 186 -0.23 5.93 -3.63
C MET A 186 0.01 4.41 -3.55
N VAL A 187 -0.97 3.64 -3.07
CA VAL A 187 -0.86 2.17 -2.98
C VAL A 187 -0.73 1.55 -4.36
N VAL A 188 -1.62 1.87 -5.30
CA VAL A 188 -1.59 1.28 -6.65
C VAL A 188 -0.39 1.77 -7.46
N MET A 189 0.13 2.98 -7.20
CA MET A 189 1.39 3.43 -7.76
C MET A 189 2.56 2.53 -7.31
N GLY A 190 2.55 2.04 -6.07
CA GLY A 190 3.51 1.02 -5.63
C GLY A 190 3.40 -0.30 -6.40
N VAL A 191 2.18 -0.71 -6.78
CA VAL A 191 1.97 -1.89 -7.65
C VAL A 191 2.62 -1.66 -9.02
N LEU A 192 2.46 -0.46 -9.59
CA LEU A 192 3.13 -0.10 -10.85
C LEU A 192 4.65 -0.13 -10.70
N ALA A 193 5.18 0.36 -9.58
CA ALA A 193 6.61 0.34 -9.30
C ALA A 193 7.16 -1.09 -9.29
N THR A 194 6.45 -2.05 -8.69
CA THR A 194 6.83 -3.47 -8.74
C THR A 194 6.82 -4.01 -10.17
N ARG A 195 5.77 -3.71 -10.96
CA ARG A 195 5.68 -4.17 -12.37
C ARG A 195 6.80 -3.62 -13.25
N LEU A 196 7.21 -2.37 -13.00
CA LEU A 196 8.30 -1.71 -13.73
C LEU A 196 9.70 -2.10 -13.22
N SER A 197 9.83 -2.47 -11.94
CA SER A 197 11.11 -2.74 -11.29
C SER A 197 11.47 -4.21 -11.15
N GLY A 198 10.54 -5.13 -11.45
CA GLY A 198 10.67 -6.58 -11.24
C GLY A 198 11.95 -7.21 -11.81
N LEU A 199 12.09 -8.53 -11.69
CA LEU A 199 13.37 -9.24 -11.94
C LEU A 199 14.08 -8.91 -13.28
N HIS A 200 13.36 -8.44 -14.29
CA HIS A 200 13.90 -8.00 -15.58
C HIS A 200 13.39 -6.62 -16.02
N GLY A 201 13.17 -5.72 -15.06
CA GLY A 201 12.64 -4.38 -15.25
C GLY A 201 13.72 -3.30 -15.28
N LEU A 202 13.40 -2.13 -14.71
CA LEU A 202 14.24 -0.92 -14.76
C LEU A 202 15.37 -0.86 -13.72
N HIS A 203 15.35 -1.74 -12.71
CA HIS A 203 16.38 -1.90 -11.67
C HIS A 203 16.90 -0.58 -11.06
N ARG A 204 16.00 0.37 -10.81
CA ARG A 204 16.33 1.68 -10.26
C ARG A 204 15.20 2.19 -9.38
N GLU A 205 15.53 3.15 -8.53
CA GLU A 205 14.52 3.99 -7.89
C GLU A 205 13.75 4.80 -8.95
N LEU A 206 12.42 4.72 -8.92
CA LEU A 206 11.53 5.47 -9.79
C LEU A 206 11.07 6.74 -9.11
N LYS A 207 11.25 7.88 -9.77
CA LYS A 207 10.84 9.20 -9.28
C LYS A 207 9.40 9.45 -9.67
N TRP A 208 8.57 9.84 -8.71
CA TRP A 208 7.14 9.99 -8.88
C TRP A 208 6.70 11.46 -8.75
N ASP A 209 5.91 11.91 -9.71
CA ASP A 209 5.17 13.17 -9.68
C ASP A 209 3.70 12.85 -9.48
N GLY A 210 3.26 12.88 -8.22
CA GLY A 210 1.91 12.46 -7.84
C GLY A 210 0.80 13.40 -8.30
N GLU A 211 1.07 14.70 -8.36
CA GLU A 211 0.07 15.67 -8.84
C GLU A 211 -0.24 15.47 -10.33
N ASN A 212 0.75 15.06 -11.13
CA ASN A 212 0.56 14.77 -12.55
C ASN A 212 0.34 13.28 -12.86
N MET A 213 0.38 12.41 -11.84
CA MET A 213 0.35 10.96 -11.93
C MET A 213 1.33 10.39 -12.98
N LYS A 214 2.64 10.64 -12.82
CA LYS A 214 3.64 10.13 -13.76
C LYS A 214 4.99 9.82 -13.12
N PHE A 215 5.69 8.83 -13.67
CA PHE A 215 7.11 8.63 -13.40
C PHE A 215 7.96 9.63 -14.22
N THR A 216 8.92 10.28 -13.58
CA THR A 216 9.70 11.38 -14.20
C THR A 216 11.07 10.97 -14.71
N ASN A 217 11.51 9.74 -14.41
CA ASN A 217 12.84 9.22 -14.78
C ASN A 217 12.78 7.91 -15.58
N ILE A 218 11.70 7.70 -16.35
CA ILE A 218 11.60 6.64 -17.36
C ILE A 218 11.81 7.29 -18.73
N SER A 219 12.85 6.89 -19.45
CA SER A 219 13.18 7.42 -20.76
C SER A 219 12.37 6.74 -21.87
N PRO A 220 12.19 7.39 -23.05
CA PRO A 220 11.53 6.78 -24.20
C PRO A 220 12.22 5.51 -24.75
N THR A 221 13.47 5.25 -24.34
CA THR A 221 14.24 4.08 -24.76
C THR A 221 14.34 3.00 -23.69
N ASP A 222 13.83 3.27 -22.48
CA ASP A 222 13.85 2.29 -21.41
C ASP A 222 12.93 1.11 -21.75
N LYS A 223 13.40 -0.10 -21.43
CA LYS A 223 12.69 -1.34 -21.73
C LYS A 223 12.57 -2.21 -20.49
N ILE A 224 11.49 -2.98 -20.45
CA ILE A 224 11.27 -4.02 -19.45
C ILE A 224 10.98 -5.35 -20.15
N LYS A 225 11.31 -6.46 -19.49
CA LYS A 225 10.91 -7.79 -19.94
C LYS A 225 9.89 -8.38 -18.99
N ILE A 226 8.77 -8.84 -19.54
CA ILE A 226 7.69 -9.45 -18.76
C ILE A 226 7.54 -10.90 -19.24
N VAL A 227 7.33 -11.79 -18.28
CA VAL A 227 7.08 -13.20 -18.55
C VAL A 227 5.74 -13.37 -19.25
N THR A 228 5.76 -14.10 -20.36
CA THR A 228 4.57 -14.44 -21.15
C THR A 228 4.19 -15.90 -21.00
N VAL A 229 5.17 -16.77 -20.74
CA VAL A 229 5.00 -18.21 -20.48
C VAL A 229 5.91 -18.58 -19.33
N ASP A 230 5.38 -19.31 -18.34
CA ASP A 230 6.14 -19.88 -17.23
C ASP A 230 5.59 -21.28 -16.96
N GLU A 231 6.11 -22.26 -17.71
CA GLU A 231 5.68 -23.65 -17.59
C GLU A 231 6.75 -24.49 -16.90
N TYR A 232 6.28 -25.40 -16.07
CA TYR A 232 7.09 -26.39 -15.37
C TYR A 232 6.56 -27.78 -15.71
N ALA A 233 7.46 -28.67 -16.09
CA ALA A 233 7.16 -30.07 -16.32
C ALA A 233 8.27 -30.96 -15.75
N VAL A 234 7.93 -32.19 -15.39
CA VAL A 234 8.92 -33.22 -15.05
C VAL A 234 8.81 -34.30 -16.10
N ILE A 235 9.90 -34.53 -16.85
CA ILE A 235 9.97 -35.54 -17.92
C ILE A 235 11.01 -36.58 -17.50
N ASP A 236 10.59 -37.82 -17.26
CA ASP A 236 11.44 -38.91 -16.80
C ASP A 236 12.27 -38.59 -15.54
N GLY A 237 11.68 -37.80 -14.63
CA GLY A 237 12.34 -37.34 -13.41
C GLY A 237 13.22 -36.10 -13.58
N ASP A 238 13.38 -35.58 -14.80
CA ASP A 238 14.16 -34.37 -15.09
C ASP A 238 13.26 -33.12 -15.08
N PRO A 239 13.53 -32.11 -14.23
CA PRO A 239 12.81 -30.84 -14.23
C PRO A 239 13.07 -30.04 -15.51
N LYS A 240 12.00 -29.70 -16.22
CA LYS A 240 12.02 -28.81 -17.39
C LYS A 240 11.28 -27.52 -17.08
N PHE A 241 11.89 -26.40 -17.48
CA PHE A 241 11.33 -25.07 -17.36
C PHE A 241 11.25 -24.45 -18.75
N ASP A 242 10.07 -24.00 -19.16
CA ASP A 242 9.87 -23.17 -20.35
C ASP A 242 9.44 -21.78 -19.89
N ARG A 243 10.42 -20.87 -19.83
CA ARG A 243 10.18 -19.47 -19.48
C ARG A 243 10.47 -18.58 -20.68
N ARG A 244 9.44 -17.87 -21.11
CA ARG A 244 9.52 -16.95 -22.25
C ARG A 244 9.18 -15.53 -21.80
N PHE A 245 9.79 -14.57 -22.48
CA PHE A 245 9.65 -13.15 -22.18
C PHE A 245 9.24 -12.39 -23.44
N ALA A 246 8.45 -11.35 -23.25
CA ALA A 246 8.31 -10.27 -24.22
C ALA A 246 8.97 -9.00 -23.68
N GLU A 247 9.53 -8.21 -24.59
CA GLU A 247 10.15 -6.92 -24.29
C GLU A 247 9.19 -5.80 -24.64
N PHE A 248 9.06 -4.82 -23.74
CA PHE A 248 8.14 -3.70 -23.87
C PHE A 248 8.85 -2.37 -23.61
N ASN A 249 8.35 -1.30 -24.22
CA ASN A 249 8.75 0.06 -23.87
C ASN A 249 8.21 0.40 -22.47
N ALA A 250 9.08 0.74 -21.54
CA ALA A 250 8.70 0.96 -20.15
C ALA A 250 7.80 2.20 -19.96
N LEU A 251 8.05 3.26 -20.74
CA LEU A 251 7.28 4.50 -20.66
C LEU A 251 5.87 4.31 -21.20
N GLU A 252 5.72 3.61 -22.33
CA GLU A 252 4.41 3.27 -22.90
C GLU A 252 3.59 2.40 -21.94
N MET A 253 4.21 1.35 -21.37
CA MET A 253 3.55 0.49 -20.39
C MET A 253 3.12 1.26 -19.13
N ALA A 254 4.00 2.13 -18.61
CA ALA A 254 3.66 2.96 -17.45
C ALA A 254 2.47 3.87 -17.75
N ASN A 255 2.47 4.56 -18.89
CA ASN A 255 1.37 5.44 -19.28
C ASN A 255 0.06 4.66 -19.47
N GLU A 256 0.11 3.50 -20.13
CA GLU A 256 -1.06 2.64 -20.35
C GLU A 256 -1.62 2.08 -19.04
N TRP A 257 -0.77 1.74 -18.06
CA TRP A 257 -1.25 1.26 -16.77
C TRP A 257 -1.80 2.37 -15.86
N ILE A 258 -1.31 3.60 -15.99
CA ILE A 258 -1.83 4.75 -15.23
C ILE A 258 -3.13 5.27 -15.86
N ARG A 259 -3.17 5.39 -17.19
CA ARG A 259 -4.30 5.93 -17.95
C ARG A 259 -4.66 4.93 -19.05
N HIS A 260 -5.39 3.90 -18.66
CA HIS A 260 -5.76 2.81 -19.54
C HIS A 260 -6.57 3.27 -20.76
N THR A 261 -6.18 2.78 -21.93
CA THR A 261 -6.90 3.05 -23.17
C THR A 261 -8.03 2.05 -23.35
N TYR A 262 -9.25 2.46 -23.00
CA TYR A 262 -10.45 1.65 -23.20
C TYR A 262 -10.82 1.55 -24.69
N GLN A 263 -10.70 0.35 -25.26
CA GLN A 263 -10.93 0.10 -26.71
C GLN A 263 -12.41 -0.13 -27.09
N ASN A 264 -13.33 0.03 -26.13
CA ASN A 264 -14.76 -0.25 -26.30
C ASN A 264 -15.62 1.03 -26.33
N GLY A 265 -15.01 2.20 -26.55
CA GLY A 265 -15.69 3.50 -26.61
C GLY A 265 -16.06 4.10 -25.26
N PHE A 266 -15.70 3.43 -24.16
CA PHE A 266 -15.82 4.01 -22.81
C PHE A 266 -14.67 4.98 -22.57
N THR A 267 -14.96 6.05 -21.85
CA THR A 267 -13.95 6.98 -21.34
C THR A 267 -14.23 7.20 -19.86
N LEU A 268 -13.18 7.43 -19.08
CA LEU A 268 -13.38 7.94 -17.72
C LEU A 268 -13.98 9.35 -17.83
N PRO A 269 -14.93 9.73 -16.96
CA PRO A 269 -15.40 11.10 -16.89
C PRO A 269 -14.23 12.03 -16.59
N GLU A 270 -14.28 13.26 -17.10
CA GLU A 270 -13.30 14.29 -16.73
C GLU A 270 -13.28 14.47 -15.21
N MET A 271 -12.09 14.71 -14.66
CA MET A 271 -11.95 15.04 -13.26
C MET A 271 -12.80 16.30 -12.96
N PRO A 272 -13.56 16.33 -11.86
CA PRO A 272 -14.36 17.49 -11.53
C PRO A 272 -13.45 18.71 -11.35
N ASN A 273 -13.81 19.83 -11.98
CA ASN A 273 -13.14 21.10 -11.76
C ASN A 273 -13.42 21.54 -10.31
N ILE A 274 -12.35 21.72 -9.54
CA ILE A 274 -12.38 22.25 -8.17
C ILE A 274 -12.44 23.78 -8.22
#